data_AF-A0AAD0X030-F1
#
_entry.id   AF-A0AAD0X030-F1
#
_cell.length_a   1.000
_cell.length_b   1.000
_cell.length_c   1.000
_cell.angle_alpha   90.00
_cell.angle_beta   90.00
_cell.angle_gamma   90.00
#
_symmetry.space_group_name_H-M   'P 1'
#
loop_
_entity.id
_entity.type
_entity.pdbx_description
1 polymer ?
#
loop_
_entity_poly.entity_id
_entity_poly.type
_entity_poly.pdbx_seq_one_letter_code
_entity_poly.pdbx_strand_id
1 'polypeptide(L)'
;MSTPSMMESGLPEAAILQMRPASLVMDLERLGSLHQSRLSFMRSLVRRIMRERWQIEAQRFELDADGYGTVIYRIRTRGDLFSFVLFSQYLAPEKRNDRVIASEWDLTMALCEGDVDNAYVDYLRQNVPLQEAGRLDAKVMVLSRANRSMRNFDSVVDALARGEQPEIARIAQVGYLYRTTAVYGSGKLGMADWEKVRRKHPDFARPFSAEMFTCFMLRNFSLQQAEHIARRRSPTTAVPFEPTIKRYFGIGNSTGLGMAPYLINHPQLISRWIEMRELALARILASPAAPAELARVPKLVDRAIRHIEETFTEDEWQTGNNQRVLADLRALHDWLGAHPLENWQVLQDWALGHASLQGQELINCILLELYPELVDELEDRLALPEQFQLQPEMSAQQLQALIETKYDWALAIDFDADGAQETFWYRSEEKQEPRLGNCSLDEGREKQMPLGIGYLVQQCHRQLTNYLAQYPQHKVARFLLCHPEQRSIVRRIQGMAITHYGEIRANLLDRDVLPMHLLRCKLSFFGVSKFDPRSRLWVRNTMFQGAPVLEDIGQPFDDDWFLPLAPTQEKNPC
;
A
#
# COMPACT_ATOMS: atom_id res chain seq x y z
N MET A 1 -29.24 1.98 -19.26
CA MET A 1 -29.68 2.16 -17.86
C MET A 1 -28.49 2.66 -17.08
N SER A 2 -28.48 3.94 -16.77
CA SER A 2 -27.37 4.64 -16.12
C SER A 2 -27.31 4.21 -14.67
N THR A 3 -26.37 3.33 -14.34
CA THR A 3 -25.94 3.13 -12.96
C THR A 3 -25.52 4.50 -12.43
N PRO A 4 -26.01 4.97 -11.28
CA PRO A 4 -25.49 6.19 -10.67
C PRO A 4 -23.96 6.08 -10.61
N SER A 5 -23.27 7.15 -10.98
CA SER A 5 -21.81 7.20 -10.84
C SER A 5 -21.46 6.87 -9.39
N MET A 6 -20.57 5.91 -9.15
CA MET A 6 -20.07 5.60 -7.79
C MET A 6 -19.52 6.84 -7.04
N MET A 7 -19.32 7.97 -7.73
CA MET A 7 -19.01 9.24 -7.09
C MET A 7 -20.16 9.75 -6.21
N GLU A 8 -21.43 9.48 -6.51
CA GLU A 8 -22.56 10.19 -5.90
C GLU A 8 -23.02 9.67 -4.53
N SER A 9 -22.76 8.42 -4.14
CA SER A 9 -23.43 7.84 -2.96
C SER A 9 -22.91 8.34 -1.61
N GLY A 10 -21.64 8.76 -1.51
CA GLY A 10 -21.15 9.33 -0.25
C GLY A 10 -20.32 10.59 -0.37
N LEU A 11 -20.38 11.28 -1.52
CA LEU A 11 -20.12 12.72 -1.58
C LEU A 11 -21.13 13.53 -0.75
N PRO A 12 -22.45 13.19 -0.73
CA PRO A 12 -23.43 13.91 0.09
C PRO A 12 -23.14 13.80 1.58
N GLU A 13 -22.82 12.60 2.06
CA GLU A 13 -22.52 12.36 3.47
C GLU A 13 -21.21 13.04 3.90
N ALA A 14 -20.16 12.91 3.08
CA ALA A 14 -18.89 13.60 3.28
C ALA A 14 -19.03 15.13 3.31
N ALA A 15 -19.98 15.69 2.55
CA ALA A 15 -20.27 17.12 2.57
C ALA A 15 -21.03 17.59 3.82
N ILE A 16 -21.68 16.67 4.54
CA ILE A 16 -22.47 16.96 5.75
C ILE A 16 -21.64 16.78 7.02
N LEU A 17 -20.69 15.83 7.02
CA LEU A 17 -19.85 15.52 8.18
C LEU A 17 -18.62 16.42 8.26
N GLN A 18 -18.17 16.68 9.49
CA GLN A 18 -17.00 17.50 9.77
C GLN A 18 -15.70 16.71 9.55
N MET A 19 -15.33 16.51 8.28
CA MET A 19 -14.04 15.93 7.92
C MET A 19 -12.91 16.96 8.07
N ARG A 20 -11.70 16.48 8.35
CA ARG A 20 -10.51 17.34 8.51
C ARG A 20 -10.17 18.02 7.17
N PRO A 21 -9.75 19.30 7.17
CA PRO A 21 -9.52 20.05 5.94
C PRO A 21 -8.36 19.51 5.11
N ALA A 22 -8.44 19.65 3.79
CA ALA A 22 -7.40 19.19 2.86
C ALA A 22 -6.03 19.83 3.11
N SER A 23 -5.98 21.07 3.61
CA SER A 23 -4.73 21.75 4.00
C SER A 23 -3.99 21.04 5.12
N LEU A 24 -4.71 20.31 5.99
CA LEU A 24 -4.13 19.50 7.04
C LEU A 24 -3.80 18.09 6.52
N VAL A 25 -4.77 17.42 5.89
CA VAL A 25 -4.66 15.98 5.59
C VAL A 25 -3.75 15.69 4.40
N MET A 26 -3.75 16.57 3.38
CA MET A 26 -2.98 16.36 2.14
C MET A 26 -1.55 16.92 2.21
N ASP A 27 -1.13 17.38 3.38
CA ASP A 27 0.27 17.66 3.67
C ASP A 27 1.11 16.38 3.52
N LEU A 28 2.27 16.49 2.87
CA LEU A 28 3.09 15.32 2.54
C LEU A 28 3.63 14.61 3.78
N GLU A 29 4.08 15.34 4.80
CA GLU A 29 4.62 14.72 6.02
C GLU A 29 3.52 13.98 6.79
N ARG A 30 2.31 14.57 6.88
CA ARG A 30 1.15 13.89 7.48
C ARG A 30 0.74 12.65 6.69
N LEU A 31 0.67 12.71 5.37
CA LEU A 31 0.39 11.53 4.52
C LEU A 31 1.44 10.43 4.75
N GLY A 32 2.70 10.80 4.90
CA GLY A 32 3.78 9.88 5.23
C GLY A 32 3.76 9.36 6.68
N SER A 33 2.86 9.87 7.52
CA SER A 33 2.68 9.46 8.92
C SER A 33 1.50 8.49 9.10
N LEU A 34 0.78 8.15 8.02
CA LEU A 34 -0.33 7.20 8.05
C LEU A 34 0.13 5.77 8.40
N HIS A 35 -0.75 5.05 9.09
CA HIS A 35 -0.60 3.63 9.44
C HIS A 35 -1.64 2.77 8.74
N GLN A 36 -1.45 1.45 8.77
CA GLN A 36 -2.50 0.53 8.35
C GLN A 36 -3.81 0.79 9.10
N SER A 37 -4.92 0.55 8.44
CA SER A 37 -6.26 0.58 9.03
C SER A 37 -7.12 -0.55 8.46
N ARG A 38 -8.35 -0.68 8.94
CA ARG A 38 -9.35 -1.57 8.35
C ARG A 38 -9.51 -1.37 6.83
N LEU A 39 -9.36 -0.16 6.29
CA LEU A 39 -9.46 0.12 4.84
C LEU A 39 -8.28 -0.37 4.01
N SER A 40 -7.25 -0.93 4.65
CA SER A 40 -6.06 -1.41 3.93
C SER A 40 -6.39 -2.57 2.99
N PHE A 41 -5.75 -2.61 1.83
CA PHE A 41 -6.07 -3.58 0.78
C PHE A 41 -5.84 -5.03 1.20
N MET A 42 -4.77 -5.31 1.97
CA MET A 42 -4.55 -6.64 2.52
C MET A 42 -5.67 -7.06 3.48
N ARG A 43 -6.12 -6.14 4.35
CA ARG A 43 -7.22 -6.35 5.32
C ARG A 43 -8.54 -6.61 4.58
N SER A 44 -8.87 -5.74 3.64
CA SER A 44 -10.06 -5.85 2.79
C SER A 44 -10.12 -7.17 2.03
N LEU A 45 -8.99 -7.57 1.41
CA LEU A 45 -8.88 -8.84 0.71
C LEU A 45 -9.09 -10.04 1.64
N VAL A 46 -8.40 -10.08 2.78
CA VAL A 46 -8.53 -11.20 3.75
C VAL A 46 -9.96 -11.28 4.28
N ARG A 47 -10.57 -10.15 4.68
CA ARG A 47 -11.98 -10.13 5.09
C ARG A 47 -12.89 -10.73 4.03
N ARG A 48 -12.66 -10.40 2.76
CA ARG A 48 -13.42 -10.98 1.64
C ARG A 48 -13.22 -12.50 1.52
N ILE A 49 -11.97 -12.96 1.51
CA ILE A 49 -11.63 -14.40 1.44
C ILE A 49 -12.33 -15.18 2.56
N MET A 50 -12.27 -14.67 3.79
CA MET A 50 -12.85 -15.33 4.96
C MET A 50 -14.38 -15.32 4.94
N ARG A 51 -14.99 -14.17 4.59
CA ARG A 51 -16.45 -14.02 4.49
C ARG A 51 -17.06 -14.88 3.39
N GLU A 52 -16.39 -14.95 2.23
CA GLU A 52 -16.87 -15.71 1.07
C GLU A 52 -16.38 -17.17 1.07
N ARG A 53 -15.53 -17.54 2.02
CA ARG A 53 -14.99 -18.90 2.19
C ARG A 53 -14.40 -19.45 0.91
N TRP A 54 -13.50 -18.69 0.28
CA TRP A 54 -12.84 -19.11 -0.97
C TRP A 54 -12.17 -20.48 -0.80
N GLN A 55 -12.32 -21.36 -1.79
CA GLN A 55 -11.67 -22.67 -1.76
C GLN A 55 -10.32 -22.56 -2.47
N ILE A 56 -9.25 -22.77 -1.72
CA ILE A 56 -7.87 -22.66 -2.21
C ILE A 56 -7.18 -24.00 -1.96
N GLU A 57 -6.95 -24.76 -3.02
CA GLU A 57 -6.46 -26.15 -2.94
C GLU A 57 -5.20 -26.33 -3.77
N ALA A 58 -4.20 -27.01 -3.23
CA ALA A 58 -3.02 -27.41 -4.00
C ALA A 58 -3.39 -28.56 -4.96
N GLN A 59 -3.70 -28.22 -6.21
CA GLN A 59 -4.02 -29.20 -7.25
C GLN A 59 -2.77 -29.98 -7.69
N ARG A 60 -1.61 -29.31 -7.69
CA ARG A 60 -0.31 -29.90 -7.99
C ARG A 60 0.69 -29.40 -6.95
N PHE A 61 1.37 -30.31 -6.26
CA PHE A 61 2.41 -29.98 -5.28
C PHE A 61 3.63 -30.88 -5.53
N GLU A 62 4.36 -30.60 -6.60
CA GLU A 62 5.49 -31.41 -7.05
C GLU A 62 6.80 -30.72 -6.69
N LEU A 63 7.20 -30.87 -5.43
CA LEU A 63 8.50 -30.44 -4.93
C LEU A 63 9.40 -31.65 -4.67
N ASP A 64 10.67 -31.53 -5.03
CA ASP A 64 11.72 -32.48 -4.66
C ASP A 64 12.06 -32.42 -3.15
N ALA A 65 13.09 -33.15 -2.71
CA ALA A 65 13.50 -33.17 -1.31
C ALA A 65 14.03 -31.81 -0.80
N ASP A 66 14.57 -30.98 -1.70
CA ASP A 66 15.14 -29.67 -1.39
C ASP A 66 14.12 -28.53 -1.56
N GLY A 67 12.89 -28.88 -1.96
CA GLY A 67 11.77 -27.97 -2.08
C GLY A 67 11.68 -27.28 -3.44
N TYR A 68 12.36 -27.77 -4.48
CA TYR A 68 12.31 -27.23 -5.84
C TYR A 68 11.31 -27.99 -6.70
N GLY A 69 10.66 -27.28 -7.63
CA GLY A 69 9.70 -27.87 -8.55
C GLY A 69 8.54 -26.94 -8.90
N THR A 70 7.37 -27.52 -9.18
CA THR A 70 6.17 -26.78 -9.63
C THR A 70 5.01 -27.00 -8.67
N VAL A 71 4.38 -25.91 -8.25
CA VAL A 71 3.15 -25.94 -7.44
C VAL A 71 2.06 -25.16 -8.14
N ILE A 72 0.85 -25.71 -8.16
CA ILE A 72 -0.35 -25.08 -8.73
C ILE A 72 -1.46 -25.15 -7.69
N TYR A 73 -1.92 -23.98 -7.27
CA TYR A 73 -3.14 -23.87 -6.47
C TYR A 73 -4.32 -23.53 -7.37
N ARG A 74 -5.41 -24.23 -7.16
CA ARG A 74 -6.71 -23.92 -7.75
C ARG A 74 -7.49 -23.07 -6.76
N ILE A 75 -8.01 -21.94 -7.21
CA ILE A 75 -8.72 -20.96 -6.38
C ILE A 75 -10.13 -20.79 -6.92
N ARG A 76 -11.12 -21.27 -6.17
CA ARG A 76 -12.54 -21.06 -6.46
C ARG A 76 -13.06 -19.95 -5.56
N THR A 77 -13.42 -18.83 -6.17
CA THR A 77 -14.09 -17.71 -5.50
C THR A 77 -15.60 -17.89 -5.63
N ARG A 78 -16.38 -16.90 -5.19
CA ARG A 78 -17.83 -16.90 -5.42
C ARG A 78 -18.18 -16.73 -6.90
N GLY A 79 -17.43 -15.92 -7.63
CA GLY A 79 -17.74 -15.54 -9.01
C GLY A 79 -17.01 -16.33 -10.08
N ASP A 80 -15.80 -16.81 -9.78
CA ASP A 80 -14.84 -17.24 -10.79
C ASP A 80 -13.90 -18.37 -10.30
N LEU A 81 -13.05 -18.80 -11.22
CA LEU A 81 -12.00 -19.77 -11.01
C LEU A 81 -10.66 -19.19 -11.44
N PHE A 82 -9.63 -19.39 -10.63
CA PHE A 82 -8.26 -18.94 -10.90
C PHE A 82 -7.24 -20.04 -10.60
N SER A 83 -6.05 -19.89 -11.16
CA SER A 83 -4.89 -20.75 -10.87
C SER A 83 -3.70 -19.90 -10.44
N PHE A 84 -3.08 -20.24 -9.31
CA PHE A 84 -1.81 -19.67 -8.89
C PHE A 84 -0.69 -20.66 -9.16
N VAL A 85 0.12 -20.35 -10.17
CA VAL A 85 1.24 -21.21 -10.64
C VAL A 85 2.54 -20.67 -10.07
N LEU A 86 3.32 -21.55 -9.46
CA LEU A 86 4.59 -21.22 -8.83
C LEU A 86 5.68 -22.19 -9.29
N PHE A 87 6.81 -21.62 -9.71
CA PHE A 87 8.03 -22.34 -10.03
C PHE A 87 9.07 -22.03 -8.96
N SER A 88 9.55 -23.07 -8.28
CA SER A 88 10.66 -22.99 -7.33
C SER A 88 11.89 -23.67 -7.91
N GLN A 89 13.01 -22.96 -7.86
CA GLN A 89 14.28 -23.44 -8.41
C GLN A 89 15.43 -23.16 -7.44
N TYR A 90 16.50 -23.94 -7.57
CA TYR A 90 17.74 -23.63 -6.89
C TYR A 90 18.32 -22.32 -7.44
N LEU A 91 18.74 -21.45 -6.53
CA LEU A 91 19.54 -20.28 -6.84
C LEU A 91 20.78 -20.28 -5.94
N ALA A 92 21.96 -20.09 -6.53
CA ALA A 92 23.19 -20.01 -5.76
C ALA A 92 23.18 -18.77 -4.85
N PRO A 93 23.70 -18.83 -3.60
CA PRO A 93 23.67 -17.72 -2.66
C PRO A 93 24.21 -16.40 -3.23
N GLU A 94 25.29 -16.44 -4.00
CA GLU A 94 25.93 -15.31 -4.66
C GLU A 94 25.07 -14.65 -5.75
N LYS A 95 24.08 -15.37 -6.29
CA LYS A 95 23.11 -14.85 -7.25
C LYS A 95 21.86 -14.29 -6.59
N ARG A 96 21.63 -14.54 -5.29
CA ARG A 96 20.48 -13.99 -4.55
C ARG A 96 20.65 -12.50 -4.34
N ASN A 97 20.07 -11.74 -5.26
CA ASN A 97 20.01 -10.29 -5.17
C ASN A 97 18.56 -9.84 -5.04
N ASP A 98 18.28 -9.13 -3.95
CA ASP A 98 16.93 -8.66 -3.63
C ASP A 98 16.56 -7.33 -4.30
N ARG A 99 17.37 -6.89 -5.24
CA ARG A 99 17.02 -5.79 -6.12
C ARG A 99 16.09 -6.29 -7.23
N VAL A 100 15.18 -5.41 -7.63
CA VAL A 100 14.28 -5.58 -8.78
C VAL A 100 15.04 -5.88 -10.08
N ILE A 101 16.35 -5.56 -10.13
CA ILE A 101 17.21 -5.69 -11.32
C ILE A 101 17.92 -7.03 -11.47
N ALA A 102 17.70 -7.99 -10.55
CA ALA A 102 18.28 -9.33 -10.68
C ALA A 102 17.79 -10.01 -11.99
N SER A 103 18.45 -11.08 -12.41
CA SER A 103 18.05 -11.89 -13.58
C SER A 103 17.47 -13.25 -13.19
N GLU A 104 17.67 -13.66 -11.94
CA GLU A 104 17.29 -14.97 -11.42
C GLU A 104 16.72 -14.82 -10.01
N TRP A 105 15.76 -15.68 -9.66
CA TRP A 105 15.10 -15.71 -8.35
C TRP A 105 14.85 -17.14 -7.89
N ASP A 106 14.75 -17.36 -6.58
CA ASP A 106 14.36 -18.66 -6.04
C ASP A 106 12.95 -19.05 -6.49
N LEU A 107 12.03 -18.06 -6.61
CA LEU A 107 10.63 -18.25 -7.00
C LEU A 107 10.20 -17.29 -8.12
N THR A 108 9.42 -17.83 -9.05
CA THR A 108 8.63 -17.04 -10.01
C THR A 108 7.18 -17.56 -10.04
N MET A 109 6.23 -16.64 -10.17
CA MET A 109 4.82 -16.91 -9.88
C MET A 109 3.90 -16.17 -10.84
N ALA A 110 2.76 -16.78 -11.17
CA ALA A 110 1.70 -16.18 -11.96
C ALA A 110 0.31 -16.50 -11.40
N LEU A 111 -0.52 -15.47 -11.22
CA LEU A 111 -1.96 -15.62 -10.98
C LEU A 111 -2.66 -15.57 -12.33
N CYS A 112 -3.37 -16.64 -12.68
CA CYS A 112 -4.04 -16.80 -13.96
C CYS A 112 -5.55 -16.92 -13.79
N GLU A 113 -6.29 -16.38 -14.75
CA GLU A 113 -7.71 -16.65 -14.94
C GLU A 113 -7.93 -18.12 -15.35
N GLY A 114 -8.88 -18.78 -14.70
CA GLY A 114 -9.30 -20.15 -15.00
C GLY A 114 -8.30 -21.24 -14.58
N ASP A 115 -8.57 -22.46 -15.05
CA ASP A 115 -7.64 -23.59 -14.92
C ASP A 115 -6.46 -23.46 -15.90
N VAL A 116 -5.33 -24.08 -15.55
CA VAL A 116 -4.13 -24.19 -16.40
C VAL A 116 -3.86 -25.65 -16.73
N ASP A 117 -3.71 -25.97 -18.02
CA ASP A 117 -3.29 -27.29 -18.46
C ASP A 117 -1.75 -27.38 -18.54
N ASN A 118 -1.23 -28.57 -18.83
CA ASN A 118 0.21 -28.79 -18.87
C ASN A 118 0.91 -27.95 -19.95
N ALA A 119 0.28 -27.78 -21.12
CA ALA A 119 0.85 -26.97 -22.20
C ALA A 119 0.98 -25.50 -21.78
N TYR A 120 -0.03 -24.98 -21.08
CA TYR A 120 -0.02 -23.63 -20.55
C TYR A 120 0.98 -23.46 -19.40
N VAL A 121 1.13 -24.47 -18.54
CA VAL A 121 2.18 -24.47 -17.50
C VAL A 121 3.57 -24.42 -18.12
N ASP A 122 3.81 -25.14 -19.22
CA ASP A 122 5.09 -25.10 -19.93
C ASP A 122 5.34 -23.74 -20.59
N TYR A 123 4.30 -23.12 -21.17
CA TYR A 123 4.36 -21.73 -21.65
C TYR A 123 4.72 -20.75 -20.54
N LEU A 124 4.07 -20.86 -19.37
CA LEU A 124 4.37 -20.02 -18.22
C LEU A 124 5.81 -20.25 -17.73
N ARG A 125 6.29 -21.50 -17.70
CA ARG A 125 7.65 -21.82 -17.28
C ARG A 125 8.71 -21.16 -18.17
N GLN A 126 8.43 -21.02 -19.46
CA GLN A 126 9.34 -20.37 -20.40
C GLN A 126 9.31 -18.84 -20.34
N ASN A 127 8.20 -18.23 -19.91
CA ASN A 127 7.99 -16.78 -20.02
C ASN A 127 7.98 -16.04 -18.68
N VAL A 128 7.39 -16.62 -17.63
CA VAL A 128 7.28 -15.98 -16.32
C VAL A 128 8.67 -15.65 -15.72
N PRO A 129 9.71 -16.50 -15.81
CA PRO A 129 11.03 -16.15 -15.32
C PRO A 129 11.74 -15.03 -16.09
N LEU A 130 11.42 -14.82 -17.38
CA LEU A 130 12.10 -13.86 -18.25
C LEU A 130 11.70 -12.40 -17.98
N GLN A 131 10.55 -12.16 -17.36
CA GLN A 131 10.05 -10.84 -16.98
C GLN A 131 10.02 -9.82 -18.13
N GLU A 132 10.81 -8.76 -18.06
CA GLU A 132 10.90 -7.73 -19.10
C GLU A 132 11.25 -8.29 -20.48
N ALA A 133 12.02 -9.39 -20.53
CA ALA A 133 12.34 -10.11 -21.77
C ALA A 133 11.25 -11.11 -22.20
N GLY A 134 10.38 -11.53 -21.27
CA GLY A 134 9.27 -12.43 -21.53
C GLY A 134 8.03 -11.71 -22.02
N ARG A 135 7.08 -12.45 -22.59
CA ARG A 135 5.74 -11.94 -22.89
C ARG A 135 4.72 -12.93 -22.37
N LEU A 136 3.65 -12.37 -21.81
CA LEU A 136 2.51 -13.11 -21.30
C LEU A 136 1.27 -12.71 -22.12
N ASP A 137 0.15 -13.34 -21.80
CA ASP A 137 -1.14 -13.00 -22.38
C ASP A 137 -2.13 -12.53 -21.31
N ALA A 138 -3.31 -12.09 -21.78
CA ALA A 138 -4.34 -11.53 -20.93
C ALA A 138 -4.94 -12.54 -19.93
N LYS A 139 -4.66 -13.84 -20.00
CA LYS A 139 -5.08 -14.83 -18.99
C LYS A 139 -4.27 -14.67 -17.71
N VAL A 140 -3.03 -14.16 -17.78
CA VAL A 140 -2.25 -13.85 -16.58
C VAL A 140 -2.68 -12.49 -16.03
N MET A 141 -3.10 -12.45 -14.77
CA MET A 141 -3.52 -11.22 -14.06
C MET A 141 -2.36 -10.59 -13.31
N VAL A 142 -1.51 -11.41 -12.67
CA VAL A 142 -0.38 -10.95 -11.88
C VAL A 142 0.83 -11.83 -12.15
N LEU A 143 1.99 -11.21 -12.29
CA LEU A 143 3.30 -11.87 -12.25
C LEU A 143 4.07 -11.40 -11.03
N SER A 144 4.73 -12.31 -10.33
CA SER A 144 5.56 -11.99 -9.18
C SER A 144 6.81 -12.85 -9.11
N ARG A 145 7.77 -12.38 -8.32
CA ARG A 145 9.04 -13.07 -8.03
C ARG A 145 9.45 -12.86 -6.58
N ALA A 146 10.19 -13.82 -6.04
CA ALA A 146 10.68 -13.74 -4.67
C ALA A 146 11.98 -14.53 -4.45
N ASN A 147 12.75 -14.07 -3.47
CA ASN A 147 13.95 -14.76 -3.00
C ASN A 147 13.75 -15.27 -1.57
N ARG A 148 14.45 -16.37 -1.28
CA ARG A 148 14.51 -16.98 0.04
C ARG A 148 15.25 -16.07 1.00
N SER A 149 14.74 -15.92 2.22
CA SER A 149 15.41 -15.16 3.28
C SER A 149 16.63 -15.91 3.79
N MET A 150 17.82 -15.44 3.45
CA MET A 150 19.09 -15.95 3.99
C MET A 150 19.19 -15.82 5.51
N ARG A 151 18.38 -14.95 6.12
CA ARG A 151 18.40 -14.71 7.58
C ARG A 151 17.58 -15.73 8.36
N ASN A 152 16.49 -16.26 7.80
CA ASN A 152 15.54 -17.07 8.56
C ASN A 152 15.26 -18.46 7.99
N PHE A 153 15.34 -18.67 6.67
CA PHE A 153 14.76 -19.86 6.06
C PHE A 153 15.40 -21.15 6.56
N ASP A 154 16.73 -21.28 6.45
CA ASP A 154 17.43 -22.51 6.83
C ASP A 154 17.29 -22.78 8.33
N SER A 155 17.41 -21.76 9.18
CA SER A 155 17.23 -21.93 10.63
C SER A 155 15.84 -22.39 11.03
N VAL A 156 14.80 -21.96 10.29
CA VAL A 156 13.42 -22.36 10.53
C VAL A 156 13.22 -23.81 10.10
N VAL A 157 13.70 -24.18 8.91
CA VAL A 157 13.67 -25.57 8.44
C VAL A 157 14.40 -26.50 9.41
N ASP A 158 15.57 -26.09 9.89
CA ASP A 158 16.39 -26.89 10.79
C ASP A 158 15.73 -27.07 12.16
N ALA A 159 15.08 -26.02 12.71
CA ALA A 159 14.30 -26.14 13.95
C ALA A 159 13.15 -27.15 13.78
N LEU A 160 12.33 -26.96 12.74
CA LEU A 160 11.20 -27.85 12.48
C LEU A 160 11.67 -29.29 12.25
N ALA A 161 12.76 -29.52 11.52
CA ALA A 161 13.31 -30.85 11.26
C ALA A 161 13.79 -31.56 12.54
N ARG A 162 14.31 -30.81 13.52
CA ARG A 162 14.70 -31.34 14.84
C ARG A 162 13.50 -31.60 15.78
N GLY A 163 12.29 -31.25 15.37
CA GLY A 163 11.10 -31.35 16.22
C GLY A 163 10.89 -30.14 17.13
N GLU A 164 11.55 -29.02 16.83
CA GLU A 164 11.50 -27.78 17.61
C GLU A 164 10.74 -26.68 16.84
N GLN A 165 10.23 -25.68 17.56
CA GLN A 165 9.72 -24.46 16.93
C GLN A 165 10.85 -23.43 16.73
N PRO A 166 10.78 -22.58 15.70
CA PRO A 166 11.79 -21.56 15.49
C PRO A 166 11.78 -20.48 16.58
N GLU A 167 12.94 -19.90 16.85
CA GLU A 167 13.14 -18.91 17.91
C GLU A 167 12.39 -17.59 17.64
N ILE A 168 11.50 -17.20 18.56
CA ILE A 168 10.65 -16.00 18.41
C ILE A 168 11.46 -14.72 18.25
N ALA A 169 12.53 -14.54 19.01
CA ALA A 169 13.36 -13.33 18.94
C ALA A 169 13.92 -13.12 17.53
N ARG A 170 14.33 -14.20 16.85
CA ARG A 170 14.80 -14.17 15.46
C ARG A 170 13.67 -13.90 14.47
N ILE A 171 12.48 -14.47 14.70
CA ILE A 171 11.32 -14.19 13.86
C ILE A 171 10.90 -12.72 14.01
N ALA A 172 10.88 -12.14 15.22
CA ALA A 172 10.48 -10.76 15.47
C ALA A 172 11.35 -9.73 14.73
N GLN A 173 12.64 -10.02 14.53
CA GLN A 173 13.56 -9.11 13.83
C GLN A 173 13.34 -9.05 12.30
N VAL A 174 12.99 -10.16 11.65
CA VAL A 174 12.89 -10.23 10.17
C VAL A 174 11.46 -10.50 9.71
N GLY A 175 10.75 -11.42 10.38
CA GLY A 175 9.31 -11.62 10.21
C GLY A 175 8.86 -12.30 8.92
N TYR A 176 9.77 -12.78 8.06
CA TYR A 176 9.41 -13.46 6.80
C TYR A 176 10.41 -14.56 6.40
N LEU A 177 9.92 -15.51 5.60
CA LEU A 177 10.72 -16.59 4.98
C LEU A 177 11.11 -16.28 3.53
N TYR A 178 10.29 -15.51 2.83
CA TYR A 178 10.55 -15.01 1.48
C TYR A 178 10.36 -13.51 1.41
N ARG A 179 11.13 -12.88 0.51
CA ARG A 179 10.98 -11.49 0.14
C ARG A 179 10.58 -11.38 -1.33
N THR A 180 9.44 -10.75 -1.60
CA THR A 180 9.07 -10.39 -2.98
C THR A 180 9.84 -9.16 -3.44
N THR A 181 10.37 -9.23 -4.65
CA THR A 181 11.11 -8.13 -5.30
C THR A 181 10.27 -7.41 -6.33
N ALA A 182 9.20 -8.03 -6.85
CA ALA A 182 8.24 -7.37 -7.73
C ALA A 182 6.90 -8.10 -7.72
N VAL A 183 5.83 -7.32 -7.85
CA VAL A 183 4.46 -7.79 -8.10
C VAL A 183 3.88 -6.89 -9.19
N TYR A 184 3.68 -7.44 -10.38
CA TYR A 184 3.22 -6.70 -11.56
C TYR A 184 1.82 -7.14 -11.95
N GLY A 185 0.97 -6.19 -12.33
CA GLY A 185 -0.34 -6.41 -12.90
C GLY A 185 -0.68 -5.34 -13.93
N SER A 186 -1.97 -5.10 -14.15
CA SER A 186 -2.48 -3.96 -14.94
C SER A 186 -1.86 -3.82 -16.34
N GLY A 187 -1.80 -4.92 -17.10
CA GLY A 187 -1.40 -4.90 -18.52
C GLY A 187 0.09 -4.99 -18.78
N LYS A 188 0.94 -4.91 -17.73
CA LYS A 188 2.39 -5.01 -17.91
C LYS A 188 2.74 -6.37 -18.57
N LEU A 189 3.71 -6.38 -19.48
CA LEU A 189 4.20 -7.60 -20.15
C LEU A 189 3.15 -8.36 -20.99
N GLY A 190 2.02 -7.73 -21.36
CA GLY A 190 0.93 -8.37 -22.12
C GLY A 190 -0.15 -9.03 -21.26
N MET A 191 -0.05 -8.90 -19.93
CA MET A 191 -1.01 -9.41 -18.94
C MET A 191 -2.39 -8.73 -19.05
N ALA A 192 -3.36 -9.20 -18.26
CA ALA A 192 -4.65 -8.56 -18.11
C ALA A 192 -4.51 -7.10 -17.66
N ASP A 193 -5.15 -6.18 -18.38
CA ASP A 193 -5.29 -4.79 -17.94
C ASP A 193 -6.36 -4.63 -16.86
N TRP A 194 -6.37 -3.46 -16.22
CA TRP A 194 -7.32 -3.16 -15.16
C TRP A 194 -8.78 -3.15 -15.65
N GLU A 195 -9.05 -2.76 -16.90
CA GLU A 195 -10.41 -2.74 -17.42
C GLU A 195 -10.97 -4.16 -17.55
N LYS A 196 -10.17 -5.12 -18.01
CA LYS A 196 -10.54 -6.54 -17.99
C LYS A 196 -10.81 -7.01 -16.57
N VAL A 197 -9.87 -6.81 -15.64
CA VAL A 197 -9.99 -7.30 -14.25
C VAL A 197 -11.26 -6.73 -13.61
N ARG A 198 -11.45 -5.41 -13.68
CA ARG A 198 -12.58 -4.73 -13.05
C ARG A 198 -13.94 -5.16 -13.62
N ARG A 199 -14.03 -5.43 -14.93
CA ARG A 199 -15.30 -5.82 -15.57
C ARG A 199 -15.62 -7.30 -15.45
N LYS A 200 -14.61 -8.16 -15.55
CA LYS A 200 -14.79 -9.61 -15.66
C LYS A 200 -14.63 -10.33 -14.33
N HIS A 201 -13.74 -9.85 -13.46
CA HIS A 201 -13.35 -10.53 -12.23
C HIS A 201 -13.68 -9.67 -11.00
N PRO A 202 -14.99 -9.56 -10.64
CA PRO A 202 -15.42 -8.75 -9.50
C PRO A 202 -14.78 -9.18 -8.17
N ASP A 203 -14.28 -10.42 -8.08
CA ASP A 203 -13.51 -10.94 -6.94
C ASP A 203 -12.22 -10.17 -6.67
N PHE A 204 -11.59 -9.63 -7.73
CA PHE A 204 -10.37 -8.82 -7.66
C PHE A 204 -10.57 -7.37 -8.12
N ALA A 205 -11.81 -6.92 -8.30
CA ALA A 205 -12.14 -5.57 -8.75
C ALA A 205 -12.01 -4.48 -7.66
N ARG A 206 -10.99 -4.58 -6.81
CA ARG A 206 -10.58 -3.56 -5.83
C ARG A 206 -9.10 -3.20 -6.02
N PRO A 207 -8.64 -2.00 -5.63
CA PRO A 207 -7.27 -1.58 -5.85
C PRO A 207 -6.26 -2.60 -5.33
N PHE A 208 -5.33 -3.03 -6.19
CA PHE A 208 -4.25 -3.97 -5.88
C PHE A 208 -4.70 -5.34 -5.33
N SER A 209 -5.98 -5.72 -5.44
CA SER A 209 -6.51 -6.92 -4.79
C SER A 209 -5.85 -8.21 -5.31
N ALA A 210 -5.64 -8.33 -6.62
CA ALA A 210 -4.97 -9.49 -7.22
C ALA A 210 -3.48 -9.55 -6.85
N GLU A 211 -2.81 -8.40 -6.78
CA GLU A 211 -1.42 -8.27 -6.38
C GLU A 211 -1.23 -8.64 -4.90
N MET A 212 -2.11 -8.16 -4.01
CA MET A 212 -2.12 -8.52 -2.60
C MET A 212 -2.41 -10.02 -2.41
N PHE A 213 -3.31 -10.59 -3.21
CA PHE A 213 -3.58 -12.03 -3.19
C PHE A 213 -2.36 -12.87 -3.58
N THR A 214 -1.59 -12.42 -4.57
CA THR A 214 -0.34 -13.05 -4.95
C THR A 214 0.68 -13.06 -3.79
N CYS A 215 0.78 -11.96 -3.04
CA CYS A 215 1.61 -11.89 -1.83
C CYS A 215 1.10 -12.82 -0.71
N PHE A 216 -0.23 -12.91 -0.52
CA PHE A 216 -0.85 -13.83 0.43
C PHE A 216 -0.57 -15.30 0.09
N MET A 217 -0.65 -15.67 -1.20
CA MET A 217 -0.32 -17.02 -1.67
C MET A 217 1.18 -17.33 -1.55
N LEU A 218 2.06 -16.37 -1.82
CA LEU A 218 3.49 -16.50 -1.57
C LEU A 218 3.77 -16.76 -0.08
N ARG A 219 3.08 -16.06 0.83
CA ARG A 219 3.16 -16.32 2.27
C ARG A 219 2.80 -17.76 2.59
N ASN A 220 1.66 -18.24 2.11
CA ASN A 220 1.24 -19.62 2.32
C ASN A 220 2.27 -20.63 1.80
N PHE A 221 2.73 -20.45 0.56
CA PHE A 221 3.73 -21.34 -0.04
C PHE A 221 5.04 -21.34 0.76
N SER A 222 5.50 -20.19 1.25
CA SER A 222 6.75 -20.11 2.01
C SER A 222 6.75 -21.00 3.26
N LEU A 223 5.60 -21.06 3.95
CA LEU A 223 5.40 -21.88 5.14
C LEU A 223 5.31 -23.37 4.77
N GLN A 224 4.52 -23.71 3.74
CA GLN A 224 4.39 -25.09 3.27
C GLN A 224 5.71 -25.66 2.73
N GLN A 225 6.51 -24.85 2.04
CA GLN A 225 7.82 -25.26 1.55
C GLN A 225 8.79 -25.55 2.71
N ALA A 226 8.82 -24.69 3.74
CA ALA A 226 9.69 -24.91 4.90
C ALA A 226 9.33 -26.22 5.63
N GLU A 227 8.04 -26.47 5.87
CA GLU A 227 7.60 -27.73 6.47
C GLU A 227 7.86 -28.95 5.58
N HIS A 228 7.68 -28.82 4.26
CA HIS A 228 7.98 -29.87 3.29
C HIS A 228 9.44 -30.28 3.38
N ILE A 229 10.37 -29.31 3.31
CA ILE A 229 11.81 -29.58 3.40
C ILE A 229 12.14 -30.21 4.75
N ALA A 230 11.60 -29.69 5.86
CA ALA A 230 11.82 -30.26 7.19
C ALA A 230 11.37 -31.73 7.28
N ARG A 231 10.17 -32.04 6.80
CA ARG A 231 9.64 -33.42 6.73
C ARG A 231 10.47 -34.33 5.83
N ARG A 232 11.02 -33.83 4.72
CA ARG A 232 11.89 -34.61 3.82
C ARG A 232 13.27 -34.86 4.44
N ARG A 233 13.84 -33.88 5.16
CA ARG A 233 15.12 -34.02 5.88
C ARG A 233 15.04 -34.97 7.06
N SER A 234 13.95 -34.94 7.82
CA SER A 234 13.82 -35.72 9.05
C SER A 234 12.38 -36.23 9.26
N PRO A 235 11.93 -37.26 8.51
CA PRO A 235 10.53 -37.71 8.51
C PRO A 235 10.00 -38.16 9.87
N THR A 236 10.89 -38.58 10.78
CA THR A 236 10.52 -39.12 12.10
C THR A 236 10.44 -38.05 13.19
N THR A 237 11.15 -36.93 13.05
CA THR A 237 11.25 -35.88 14.07
C THR A 237 10.59 -34.57 13.66
N ALA A 238 10.40 -34.34 12.35
CA ALA A 238 9.91 -33.07 11.87
C ALA A 238 8.50 -32.73 12.39
N VAL A 239 8.34 -31.51 12.90
CA VAL A 239 7.05 -30.98 13.39
C VAL A 239 6.50 -29.89 12.46
N PRO A 240 5.16 -29.72 12.37
CA PRO A 240 4.58 -28.55 11.72
C PRO A 240 4.81 -27.28 12.55
N PHE A 241 4.56 -26.11 11.96
CA PHE A 241 4.55 -24.87 12.73
C PHE A 241 3.43 -24.88 13.77
N GLU A 242 3.71 -24.33 14.96
CA GLU A 242 2.66 -23.92 15.88
C GLU A 242 1.79 -22.81 15.24
N PRO A 243 0.44 -22.83 15.41
CA PRO A 243 -0.44 -21.90 14.72
C PRO A 243 -0.13 -20.41 14.96
N THR A 244 0.24 -20.03 16.19
CA THR A 244 0.57 -18.65 16.55
C THR A 244 1.86 -18.17 15.87
N ILE A 245 2.88 -19.04 15.80
CA ILE A 245 4.13 -18.80 15.09
C ILE A 245 3.89 -18.73 13.59
N LYS A 246 3.11 -19.66 13.04
CA LYS A 246 2.75 -19.71 11.62
C LYS A 246 2.09 -18.40 11.17
N ARG A 247 1.15 -17.88 11.97
CA ARG A 247 0.46 -16.60 11.70
C ARG A 247 1.40 -15.39 11.79
N TYR A 248 2.42 -15.43 12.65
CA TYR A 248 3.34 -14.31 12.83
C TYR A 248 4.33 -14.11 11.67
N PHE A 249 4.56 -15.11 10.82
CA PHE A 249 5.29 -14.88 9.58
C PHE A 249 4.45 -14.06 8.59
N GLY A 250 5.09 -13.08 7.95
CA GLY A 250 4.58 -12.38 6.78
C GLY A 250 5.46 -12.63 5.55
N ILE A 251 5.41 -11.71 4.60
CA ILE A 251 6.27 -11.68 3.42
C ILE A 251 7.03 -10.36 3.36
N GLY A 252 8.35 -10.45 3.18
CA GLY A 252 9.19 -9.27 3.04
C GLY A 252 8.93 -8.58 1.70
N ASN A 253 9.06 -7.27 1.66
CA ASN A 253 9.11 -6.50 0.43
C ASN A 253 10.11 -5.33 0.57
N SER A 254 10.54 -4.80 -0.57
CA SER A 254 11.30 -3.56 -0.66
C SER A 254 10.63 -2.63 -1.66
N THR A 255 10.19 -1.48 -1.18
CA THR A 255 9.48 -0.49 -1.98
C THR A 255 10.40 0.70 -2.22
N GLY A 256 10.68 0.98 -3.48
CA GLY A 256 11.45 2.15 -3.92
C GLY A 256 10.59 3.21 -4.62
N LEU A 257 11.26 4.19 -5.22
CA LEU A 257 10.67 5.35 -5.90
C LEU A 257 9.63 5.04 -6.99
N GLY A 258 9.62 3.82 -7.53
CA GLY A 258 8.69 3.44 -8.59
C GLY A 258 7.22 3.65 -8.24
N MET A 259 6.87 3.67 -6.95
CA MET A 259 5.49 3.91 -6.51
C MET A 259 5.15 5.40 -6.30
N ALA A 260 6.13 6.29 -6.14
CA ALA A 260 5.86 7.70 -5.85
C ALA A 260 5.09 8.40 -6.98
N PRO A 261 5.46 8.24 -8.28
CA PRO A 261 4.68 8.86 -9.36
C PRO A 261 3.27 8.32 -9.51
N TYR A 262 2.97 7.11 -9.00
CA TYR A 262 1.60 6.59 -9.02
C TYR A 262 0.65 7.52 -8.27
N LEU A 263 1.07 8.03 -7.10
CA LEU A 263 0.24 8.91 -6.28
C LEU A 263 -0.05 10.25 -6.97
N ILE A 264 0.90 10.71 -7.79
CA ILE A 264 0.77 11.98 -8.51
C ILE A 264 0.00 11.81 -9.83
N ASN A 265 0.18 10.68 -10.51
CA ASN A 265 -0.47 10.40 -11.79
C ASN A 265 -1.93 9.94 -11.63
N HIS A 266 -2.34 9.47 -10.45
CA HIS A 266 -3.69 9.03 -10.14
C HIS A 266 -4.36 9.86 -9.02
N PRO A 267 -4.42 11.20 -9.14
CA PRO A 267 -4.78 12.07 -8.03
C PRO A 267 -6.25 11.97 -7.62
N GLN A 268 -7.18 11.64 -8.53
CA GLN A 268 -8.59 11.46 -8.15
C GLN A 268 -8.74 10.18 -7.34
N LEU A 269 -7.97 9.13 -7.67
CA LEU A 269 -7.92 7.90 -6.90
C LEU A 269 -7.32 8.14 -5.50
N ILE A 270 -6.21 8.87 -5.39
CA ILE A 270 -5.61 9.18 -4.09
C ILE A 270 -6.54 10.08 -3.25
N SER A 271 -7.13 11.11 -3.85
CA SER A 271 -8.14 11.92 -3.18
C SER A 271 -9.29 11.06 -2.66
N ARG A 272 -9.72 10.03 -3.41
CA ARG A 272 -10.78 9.12 -2.98
C ARG A 272 -10.36 8.25 -1.80
N TRP A 273 -9.14 7.71 -1.81
CA TRP A 273 -8.62 6.90 -0.71
C TRP A 273 -8.59 7.68 0.60
N ILE A 274 -8.07 8.92 0.53
CA ILE A 274 -8.05 9.83 1.68
C ILE A 274 -9.48 10.19 2.09
N GLU A 275 -10.37 10.50 1.14
CA GLU A 275 -11.76 10.80 1.43
C GLU A 275 -12.47 9.67 2.19
N MET A 276 -12.28 8.41 1.78
CA MET A 276 -12.93 7.29 2.48
C MET A 276 -12.37 7.09 3.88
N ARG A 277 -11.07 7.31 4.08
CA ARG A 277 -10.47 7.26 5.42
C ARG A 277 -10.99 8.38 6.32
N GLU A 278 -11.07 9.60 5.82
CA GLU A 278 -11.51 10.75 6.61
C GLU A 278 -13.02 10.74 6.87
N LEU A 279 -13.81 10.21 5.92
CA LEU A 279 -15.23 9.94 6.13
C LEU A 279 -15.43 8.91 7.24
N ALA A 280 -14.65 7.83 7.24
CA ALA A 280 -14.68 6.82 8.29
C ALA A 280 -14.40 7.43 9.67
N LEU A 281 -13.36 8.26 9.78
CA LEU A 281 -13.02 8.95 11.02
C LEU A 281 -14.15 9.90 11.44
N ALA A 282 -14.70 10.71 10.53
CA ALA A 282 -15.76 11.65 10.84
C ALA A 282 -17.06 10.96 11.30
N ARG A 283 -17.41 9.80 10.72
CA ARG A 283 -18.53 8.96 11.19
C ARG A 283 -18.33 8.51 12.63
N ILE A 284 -17.11 8.08 12.98
CA ILE A 284 -16.78 7.65 14.34
C ILE A 284 -16.85 8.81 15.31
N LEU A 285 -16.25 9.96 14.98
CA LEU A 285 -16.28 11.15 15.83
C LEU A 285 -17.71 11.65 16.10
N ALA A 286 -18.62 11.47 15.13
CA ALA A 286 -20.04 11.80 15.27
C ALA A 286 -20.87 10.73 16.00
N SER A 287 -20.33 9.51 16.19
CA SER A 287 -21.02 8.40 16.83
C SER A 287 -20.92 8.47 18.36
N PRO A 288 -21.93 8.01 19.11
CA PRO A 288 -21.81 7.82 20.55
C PRO A 288 -20.66 6.86 20.89
N ALA A 289 -19.90 7.20 21.93
CA ALA A 289 -18.86 6.33 22.48
C ALA A 289 -19.49 5.28 23.39
N ALA A 290 -19.75 4.09 22.83
CA ALA A 290 -20.34 2.99 23.59
C ALA A 290 -19.37 2.50 24.68
N PRO A 291 -19.85 2.12 25.88
CA PRO A 291 -18.98 1.65 26.98
C PRO A 291 -18.07 0.47 26.59
N ALA A 292 -18.54 -0.43 25.73
CA ALA A 292 -17.75 -1.55 25.23
C ALA A 292 -16.55 -1.08 24.38
N GLU A 293 -16.75 -0.07 23.52
CA GLU A 293 -15.69 0.48 22.68
C GLU A 293 -14.69 1.31 23.49
N LEU A 294 -15.19 2.11 24.45
CA LEU A 294 -14.33 2.84 25.40
C LEU A 294 -13.39 1.88 26.16
N ALA A 295 -13.91 0.73 26.60
CA ALA A 295 -13.11 -0.30 27.29
C ALA A 295 -12.08 -1.02 26.38
N ARG A 296 -12.21 -0.90 25.05
CA ARG A 296 -11.25 -1.46 24.08
C ARG A 296 -10.07 -0.52 23.81
N VAL A 297 -10.24 0.80 23.96
CA VAL A 297 -9.18 1.79 23.67
C VAL A 297 -7.88 1.49 24.41
N PRO A 298 -7.86 1.33 25.75
CA PRO A 298 -6.59 1.07 26.46
C PRO A 298 -5.91 -0.21 25.98
N LYS A 299 -6.67 -1.26 25.65
CA LYS A 299 -6.13 -2.53 25.14
C LYS A 299 -5.45 -2.35 23.77
N LEU A 300 -6.02 -1.54 22.89
CA LEU A 300 -5.43 -1.23 21.59
C LEU A 300 -4.20 -0.33 21.72
N VAL A 301 -4.22 0.62 22.67
CA VAL A 301 -3.04 1.44 23.01
C VAL A 301 -1.91 0.54 23.54
N ASP A 302 -2.20 -0.38 24.46
CA ASP A 302 -1.21 -1.33 25.00
C ASP A 302 -0.66 -2.27 23.93
N ARG A 303 -1.51 -2.71 22.99
CA ARG A 303 -1.06 -3.47 21.81
C ARG A 303 -0.15 -2.61 20.94
N ALA A 304 -0.49 -1.36 20.69
CA ALA A 304 0.32 -0.45 19.88
C ALA A 304 1.69 -0.16 20.51
N ILE A 305 1.73 0.07 21.83
CA ILE A 305 2.97 0.22 22.60
C ILE A 305 3.87 -1.00 22.39
N ARG A 306 3.36 -2.21 22.66
CA ARG A 306 4.13 -3.45 22.51
C ARG A 306 4.57 -3.68 21.07
N HIS A 307 3.72 -3.42 20.09
CA HIS A 307 4.08 -3.59 18.68
C HIS A 307 5.26 -2.69 18.27
N ILE A 308 5.29 -1.45 18.75
CA ILE A 308 6.37 -0.50 18.47
C ILE A 308 7.64 -0.90 19.22
N GLU A 309 7.54 -1.38 20.47
CA GLU A 309 8.68 -1.92 21.23
C GLU A 309 9.32 -3.13 20.53
N GLU A 310 8.51 -3.97 19.89
CA GLU A 310 8.94 -5.12 19.08
C GLU A 310 9.37 -4.74 17.64
N THR A 311 9.32 -3.46 17.28
CA THR A 311 9.69 -3.00 15.94
C THR A 311 11.14 -2.55 15.91
N PHE A 312 11.97 -3.32 15.20
CA PHE A 312 13.36 -3.01 14.96
C PHE A 312 13.58 -2.40 13.58
N THR A 313 14.35 -1.31 13.51
CA THR A 313 14.83 -0.67 12.28
C THR A 313 16.27 -0.21 12.50
N GLU A 314 17.12 -0.27 11.48
CA GLU A 314 18.50 0.21 11.57
C GLU A 314 18.61 1.72 11.26
N ASP A 315 17.55 2.33 10.71
CA ASP A 315 17.50 3.75 10.37
C ASP A 315 17.29 4.62 11.62
N GLU A 316 18.21 5.55 11.87
CA GLU A 316 18.19 6.43 13.04
C GLU A 316 16.98 7.36 13.06
N TRP A 317 16.61 7.93 11.90
CA TRP A 317 15.48 8.84 11.79
C TRP A 317 14.15 8.14 12.11
N GLN A 318 13.93 6.93 11.58
CA GLN A 318 12.76 6.13 11.88
C GLN A 318 12.80 5.60 13.32
N THR A 319 13.97 5.27 13.86
CA THR A 319 14.11 4.90 15.28
C THR A 319 13.66 6.04 16.19
N GLY A 320 14.11 7.28 15.91
CA GLY A 320 13.67 8.47 16.65
C GLY A 320 12.16 8.71 16.52
N ASN A 321 11.58 8.50 15.33
CA ASN A 321 10.13 8.55 15.15
C ASN A 321 9.39 7.51 15.99
N ASN A 322 9.85 6.25 16.01
CA ASN A 322 9.25 5.19 16.79
C ASN A 322 9.30 5.52 18.30
N GLN A 323 10.42 6.06 18.78
CA GLN A 323 10.56 6.51 20.18
C GLN A 323 9.59 7.65 20.52
N ARG A 324 9.38 8.61 19.62
CA ARG A 324 8.38 9.67 19.80
C ARG A 324 6.97 9.12 19.88
N VAL A 325 6.58 8.23 18.96
CA VAL A 325 5.26 7.60 18.99
C VAL A 325 5.08 6.76 20.26
N LEU A 326 6.12 6.06 20.72
CA LEU A 326 6.08 5.32 21.98
C LEU A 326 5.84 6.25 23.18
N ALA A 327 6.48 7.43 23.21
CA ALA A 327 6.24 8.44 24.23
C ALA A 327 4.80 8.98 24.15
N ASP A 328 4.29 9.28 22.94
CA ASP A 328 2.91 9.72 22.73
C ASP A 328 1.90 8.69 23.27
N LEU A 329 2.08 7.41 22.94
CA LEU A 329 1.16 6.34 23.37
C LEU A 329 1.23 6.07 24.88
N ARG A 330 2.41 6.19 25.50
CA ARG A 330 2.55 6.09 26.96
C ARG A 330 1.86 7.25 27.66
N ALA A 331 2.04 8.47 27.15
CA ALA A 331 1.31 9.64 27.65
C ALA A 331 -0.21 9.48 27.49
N LEU A 332 -0.67 8.89 26.37
CA LEU A 332 -2.07 8.57 26.17
C LEU A 332 -2.55 7.52 27.18
N HIS A 333 -1.80 6.43 27.38
CA HIS A 333 -2.13 5.39 28.36
C HIS A 333 -2.32 5.98 29.77
N ASP A 334 -1.37 6.79 30.23
CA ASP A 334 -1.43 7.44 31.54
C ASP A 334 -2.63 8.41 31.63
N TRP A 335 -2.87 9.17 30.58
CA TRP A 335 -3.99 10.11 30.52
C TRP A 335 -5.35 9.40 30.58
N LEU A 336 -5.51 8.29 29.86
CA LEU A 336 -6.72 7.44 29.89
C LEU A 336 -6.97 6.82 31.28
N GLY A 337 -5.90 6.53 32.03
CA GLY A 337 -6.00 6.04 33.41
C GLY A 337 -6.47 7.11 34.40
N ALA A 338 -6.16 8.38 34.14
CA ALA A 338 -6.53 9.51 35.00
C ALA A 338 -7.86 10.19 34.60
N HIS A 339 -8.24 10.11 33.32
CA HIS A 339 -9.40 10.81 32.76
C HIS A 339 -10.27 9.83 31.98
N PRO A 340 -11.49 9.49 32.45
CA PRO A 340 -12.39 8.65 31.68
C PRO A 340 -12.81 9.35 30.40
N LEU A 341 -12.72 8.64 29.26
CA LEU A 341 -13.18 9.13 27.98
C LEU A 341 -14.71 9.20 27.94
N GLU A 342 -15.26 10.39 27.67
CA GLU A 342 -16.71 10.61 27.53
C GLU A 342 -17.18 10.48 26.08
N ASN A 343 -16.36 10.93 25.13
CA ASN A 343 -16.64 10.88 23.70
C ASN A 343 -15.33 10.87 22.89
N TRP A 344 -15.44 10.61 21.59
CA TRP A 344 -14.29 10.50 20.70
C TRP A 344 -13.64 11.85 20.37
N GLN A 345 -14.39 12.95 20.43
CA GLN A 345 -13.84 14.29 20.19
C GLN A 345 -12.79 14.65 21.26
N VAL A 346 -13.01 14.29 22.52
CA VAL A 346 -12.02 14.52 23.60
C VAL A 346 -10.70 13.79 23.31
N LEU A 347 -10.76 12.55 22.81
CA LEU A 347 -9.55 11.81 22.39
C LEU A 347 -8.86 12.49 21.20
N GLN A 348 -9.64 12.96 20.23
CA GLN A 348 -9.13 13.66 19.06
C GLN A 348 -8.43 14.97 19.44
N ASP A 349 -9.03 15.75 20.33
CA ASP A 349 -8.49 17.03 20.81
C ASP A 349 -7.21 16.79 21.62
N TRP A 350 -7.18 15.74 22.45
CA TRP A 350 -5.97 15.34 23.15
C TRP A 350 -4.84 15.01 22.17
N ALA A 351 -5.12 14.20 21.15
CA ALA A 351 -4.13 13.81 20.15
C ALA A 351 -3.58 15.03 19.40
N LEU A 352 -4.44 15.96 18.98
CA LEU A 352 -4.05 17.20 18.30
C LEU A 352 -3.18 18.12 19.18
N GLY A 353 -3.45 18.17 20.47
CA GLY A 353 -2.72 19.03 21.42
C GLY A 353 -1.40 18.45 21.94
N HIS A 354 -1.24 17.12 21.96
CA HIS A 354 -0.15 16.47 22.70
C HIS A 354 0.69 15.47 21.90
N ALA A 355 0.15 14.85 20.86
CA ALA A 355 0.86 13.79 20.13
C ALA A 355 1.58 14.31 18.89
N SER A 356 2.67 13.64 18.50
CA SER A 356 3.34 13.85 17.21
C SER A 356 2.41 13.50 16.03
N LEU A 357 2.76 13.92 14.80
CA LEU A 357 1.98 13.58 13.59
C LEU A 357 1.74 12.07 13.44
N GLN A 358 2.77 11.25 13.68
CA GLN A 358 2.65 9.79 13.62
C GLN A 358 1.82 9.22 14.77
N GLY A 359 1.91 9.80 15.96
CA GLY A 359 1.06 9.43 17.10
C GLY A 359 -0.41 9.75 16.85
N GLN A 360 -0.71 10.95 16.35
CA GLN A 360 -2.06 11.38 15.94
C GLN A 360 -2.68 10.41 14.93
N GLU A 361 -1.96 10.09 13.85
CA GLU A 361 -2.51 9.20 12.83
C GLU A 361 -2.62 7.74 13.29
N LEU A 362 -1.82 7.30 14.27
CA LEU A 362 -1.97 5.99 14.90
C LEU A 362 -3.21 5.92 15.79
N ILE A 363 -3.48 6.97 16.57
CA ILE A 363 -4.70 7.11 17.38
C ILE A 363 -5.94 7.10 16.48
N ASN A 364 -5.90 7.82 15.35
CA ASN A 364 -6.97 7.75 14.34
C ASN A 364 -7.18 6.31 13.85
N CYS A 365 -6.12 5.53 13.63
CA CYS A 365 -6.26 4.13 13.22
C CYS A 365 -6.84 3.25 14.33
N ILE A 366 -6.49 3.50 15.61
CA ILE A 366 -7.13 2.83 16.75
C ILE A 366 -8.64 3.08 16.73
N LEU A 367 -9.08 4.33 16.50
CA LEU A 367 -10.51 4.65 16.36
C LEU A 367 -11.16 3.85 15.22
N LEU A 368 -10.52 3.80 14.05
CA LEU A 368 -11.01 3.02 12.90
C LEU A 368 -11.14 1.52 13.21
N GLU A 369 -10.33 0.95 14.10
CA GLU A 369 -10.43 -0.46 14.50
C GLU A 369 -11.62 -0.77 15.42
N LEU A 370 -12.20 0.23 16.08
CA LEU A 370 -13.30 0.05 17.03
C LEU A 370 -14.64 -0.20 16.32
N TYR A 371 -14.86 0.41 15.15
CA TYR A 371 -16.16 0.47 14.47
C TYR A 371 -16.17 -0.19 13.08
N PRO A 372 -15.99 -1.52 12.95
CA PRO A 372 -16.07 -2.22 11.66
C PRO A 372 -17.30 -1.85 10.82
N GLU A 373 -18.45 -1.67 11.45
CA GLU A 373 -19.73 -1.35 10.81
C GLU A 373 -19.78 0.06 10.20
N LEU A 374 -18.95 1.00 10.68
CA LEU A 374 -18.86 2.36 10.12
C LEU A 374 -17.78 2.47 9.04
N VAL A 375 -16.83 1.52 9.03
CA VAL A 375 -15.59 1.60 8.24
C VAL A 375 -15.58 0.62 7.07
N ASP A 376 -15.92 -0.64 7.29
CA ASP A 376 -15.62 -1.72 6.34
C ASP A 376 -16.34 -1.55 5.00
N GLU A 377 -17.56 -1.01 4.97
CA GLU A 377 -18.30 -0.77 3.73
C GLU A 377 -17.65 0.27 2.80
N LEU A 378 -16.80 1.15 3.35
CA LEU A 378 -16.13 2.19 2.56
C LEU A 378 -15.02 1.62 1.67
N GLU A 379 -14.60 0.37 1.91
CA GLU A 379 -13.62 -0.33 1.07
C GLU A 379 -14.11 -0.49 -0.38
N ASP A 380 -15.43 -0.59 -0.59
CA ASP A 380 -16.05 -0.71 -1.91
C ASP A 380 -16.03 0.60 -2.71
N ARG A 381 -15.65 1.70 -2.06
CA ARG A 381 -15.58 3.04 -2.66
C ARG A 381 -14.15 3.50 -2.94
N LEU A 382 -13.16 2.63 -2.75
CA LEU A 382 -11.73 2.94 -2.96
C LEU A 382 -11.31 2.92 -4.44
N ALA A 383 -12.17 2.51 -5.37
CA ALA A 383 -11.91 2.56 -6.80
C ALA A 383 -12.88 3.52 -7.50
N LEU A 384 -12.37 4.27 -8.48
CA LEU A 384 -13.18 5.08 -9.38
C LEU A 384 -12.54 5.16 -10.77
N PRO A 385 -13.34 5.37 -11.84
CA PRO A 385 -12.80 5.69 -13.14
C PRO A 385 -12.35 7.16 -13.14
N GLU A 386 -11.04 7.40 -13.25
CA GLU A 386 -10.52 8.77 -13.30
C GLU A 386 -10.91 9.47 -14.60
N GLN A 387 -11.32 10.72 -14.50
CA GLN A 387 -11.81 11.54 -15.61
C GLN A 387 -11.25 12.95 -15.52
N PHE A 388 -10.35 13.28 -16.45
CA PHE A 388 -9.81 14.62 -16.65
C PHE A 388 -10.42 15.24 -17.91
N GLN A 389 -11.71 15.59 -17.86
CA GLN A 389 -12.40 16.23 -18.98
C GLN A 389 -12.09 17.72 -18.99
N LEU A 390 -11.68 18.25 -20.15
CA LEU A 390 -11.52 19.69 -20.33
C LEU A 390 -12.92 20.32 -20.42
N GLN A 391 -13.16 21.39 -19.68
CA GLN A 391 -14.33 22.26 -19.82
C GLN A 391 -13.92 23.52 -20.58
N PRO A 392 -13.90 23.50 -21.94
CA PRO A 392 -13.46 24.64 -22.74
C PRO A 392 -14.37 25.87 -22.60
N GLU A 393 -15.63 25.67 -22.23
CA GLU A 393 -16.66 26.70 -22.09
C GLU A 393 -16.58 27.50 -20.79
N MET A 394 -15.86 27.00 -19.78
CA MET A 394 -15.57 27.68 -18.51
C MET A 394 -14.93 29.06 -18.80
N SER A 395 -15.30 30.09 -18.04
CA SER A 395 -14.63 31.39 -18.20
C SER A 395 -13.18 31.30 -17.72
N ALA A 396 -12.28 32.04 -18.36
CA ALA A 396 -10.88 32.08 -17.93
C ALA A 396 -10.76 32.66 -16.50
N GLN A 397 -11.65 33.57 -16.11
CA GLN A 397 -11.76 34.10 -14.74
C GLN A 397 -12.16 33.00 -13.73
N GLN A 398 -13.12 32.13 -14.09
CA GLN A 398 -13.49 30.99 -13.24
C GLN A 398 -12.31 30.03 -13.06
N LEU A 399 -11.52 29.77 -14.10
CA LEU A 399 -10.31 28.97 -14.00
C LEU A 399 -9.28 29.63 -13.06
N GLN A 400 -9.08 30.94 -13.16
CA GLN A 400 -8.18 31.67 -12.26
C GLN A 400 -8.63 31.57 -10.80
N ALA A 401 -9.91 31.80 -10.52
CA ALA A 401 -10.48 31.66 -9.18
C ALA A 401 -10.38 30.23 -8.63
N LEU A 402 -10.54 29.21 -9.49
CA LEU A 402 -10.33 27.81 -9.11
C LEU A 402 -8.89 27.55 -8.67
N ILE A 403 -7.91 28.08 -9.40
CA ILE A 403 -6.49 27.96 -9.03
C ILE A 403 -6.24 28.64 -7.68
N GLU A 404 -6.70 29.88 -7.52
CA GLU A 404 -6.50 30.66 -6.30
C GLU A 404 -7.15 30.02 -5.06
N THR A 405 -8.27 29.32 -5.24
CA THR A 405 -8.99 28.68 -4.13
C THR A 405 -8.48 27.26 -3.81
N LYS A 406 -8.19 26.45 -4.84
CA LYS A 406 -7.86 25.02 -4.69
C LYS A 406 -6.37 24.73 -4.65
N TYR A 407 -5.56 25.67 -5.12
CA TYR A 407 -4.11 25.56 -5.25
C TYR A 407 -3.40 26.74 -4.58
N ASP A 408 -4.03 27.34 -3.56
CA ASP A 408 -3.44 28.36 -2.68
C ASP A 408 -2.05 27.95 -2.17
N TRP A 409 -1.90 26.69 -1.75
CA TRP A 409 -0.64 26.10 -1.31
C TRP A 409 0.45 26.14 -2.38
N ALA A 410 0.09 25.98 -3.66
CA ALA A 410 1.04 26.00 -4.77
C ALA A 410 1.47 27.42 -5.10
N LEU A 411 0.54 28.38 -5.02
CA LEU A 411 0.84 29.80 -5.23
C LEU A 411 1.69 30.39 -4.10
N ALA A 412 1.59 29.84 -2.88
CA ALA A 412 2.38 30.25 -1.73
C ALA A 412 3.87 29.81 -1.79
N ILE A 413 4.22 28.86 -2.66
CA ILE A 413 5.62 28.40 -2.81
C ILE A 413 6.41 29.40 -3.65
N ASP A 414 7.53 29.86 -3.12
CA ASP A 414 8.54 30.58 -3.89
C ASP A 414 9.40 29.58 -4.69
N PHE A 415 9.04 29.37 -5.96
CA PHE A 415 9.80 28.50 -6.85
C PHE A 415 11.09 29.14 -7.37
N ASP A 416 11.32 30.44 -7.16
CA ASP A 416 12.55 31.13 -7.54
C ASP A 416 13.61 31.08 -6.41
N ALA A 417 13.22 30.63 -5.21
CA ALA A 417 14.13 30.38 -4.09
C ALA A 417 15.16 29.27 -4.39
N ASP A 418 16.33 29.39 -3.76
CA ASP A 418 17.37 28.35 -3.82
C ASP A 418 16.84 27.01 -3.33
N GLY A 419 17.11 25.94 -4.08
CA GLY A 419 16.67 24.58 -3.76
C GLY A 419 15.25 24.22 -4.23
N ALA A 420 14.38 25.19 -4.52
CA ALA A 420 12.96 24.93 -4.80
C ALA A 420 12.69 24.17 -6.12
N GLN A 421 13.65 24.14 -7.04
CA GLN A 421 13.61 23.38 -8.30
C GLN A 421 14.87 22.54 -8.51
N GLU A 422 15.51 22.11 -7.42
CA GLU A 422 16.80 21.40 -7.46
C GLU A 422 16.66 19.92 -7.85
N THR A 423 15.47 19.32 -7.72
CA THR A 423 15.26 17.91 -8.09
C THR A 423 14.35 17.74 -9.29
N PHE A 424 14.57 16.67 -10.05
CA PHE A 424 13.74 16.32 -11.20
C PHE A 424 13.47 14.81 -11.25
N TRP A 425 12.22 14.45 -11.52
CA TRP A 425 11.80 13.06 -11.66
C TRP A 425 11.95 12.61 -13.09
N TYR A 426 12.51 11.43 -13.33
CA TYR A 426 12.67 10.89 -14.68
C TYR A 426 12.44 9.37 -14.70
N ARG A 427 12.26 8.81 -15.90
CA ARG A 427 12.21 7.36 -16.10
C ARG A 427 13.55 6.89 -16.66
N SER A 428 14.20 5.98 -15.95
CA SER A 428 15.45 5.37 -16.42
C SER A 428 15.20 4.51 -17.66
N GLU A 429 16.07 4.62 -18.67
CA GLU A 429 16.00 3.79 -19.88
C GLU A 429 16.22 2.30 -19.56
N GLU A 430 17.29 2.00 -18.81
CA GLU A 430 17.71 0.63 -18.51
C GLU A 430 16.64 -0.21 -17.81
N LYS A 431 15.85 0.42 -16.93
CA LYS A 431 14.91 -0.28 -16.03
C LYS A 431 13.46 0.16 -16.16
N GLN A 432 13.19 1.20 -16.94
CA GLN A 432 11.86 1.80 -17.10
C GLN A 432 11.20 2.19 -15.75
N GLU A 433 12.02 2.45 -14.73
CA GLU A 433 11.59 2.82 -13.39
C GLU A 433 11.76 4.33 -13.14
N PRO A 434 10.84 4.94 -12.38
CA PRO A 434 11.04 6.27 -11.83
C PRO A 434 12.30 6.41 -10.97
N ARG A 435 12.99 7.52 -11.16
CA ARG A 435 14.16 7.97 -10.40
C ARG A 435 14.00 9.46 -10.08
N LEU A 436 14.77 9.91 -9.10
CA LEU A 436 14.87 11.30 -8.68
C LEU A 436 16.32 11.75 -8.90
N GLY A 437 16.54 12.69 -9.82
CA GLY A 437 17.83 13.31 -10.08
C GLY A 437 17.95 14.67 -9.39
N ASN A 438 19.19 15.14 -9.23
CA ASN A 438 19.55 16.47 -8.74
C ASN A 438 20.09 17.31 -9.91
N CYS A 439 19.50 18.48 -10.15
CA CYS A 439 19.83 19.38 -11.26
C CYS A 439 21.30 19.84 -11.29
N SER A 440 21.97 19.85 -10.14
CA SER A 440 23.37 20.29 -10.00
C SER A 440 24.37 19.14 -10.21
N LEU A 441 23.93 17.89 -10.09
CA LEU A 441 24.78 16.71 -10.09
C LEU A 441 24.53 15.80 -11.29
N ASP A 442 23.29 15.73 -11.78
CA ASP A 442 22.83 14.76 -12.76
C ASP A 442 22.46 15.45 -14.09
N GLU A 443 22.87 14.84 -15.20
CA GLU A 443 22.34 15.15 -16.53
C GLU A 443 20.94 14.57 -16.72
N GLY A 444 20.18 15.02 -17.73
CA GLY A 444 18.87 14.45 -18.07
C GLY A 444 17.66 15.22 -17.56
N ARG A 445 17.84 16.46 -17.08
CA ARG A 445 16.73 17.34 -16.67
C ARG A 445 15.70 17.54 -17.79
N GLU A 446 16.12 17.49 -19.04
CA GLU A 446 15.22 17.56 -20.20
C GLU A 446 14.27 16.36 -20.33
N LYS A 447 14.53 15.26 -19.60
CA LYS A 447 13.65 14.09 -19.48
C LYS A 447 12.69 14.16 -18.28
N GLN A 448 12.61 15.32 -17.63
CA GLN A 448 11.77 15.51 -16.45
C GLN A 448 10.30 15.14 -16.72
N MET A 449 9.78 14.26 -15.88
CA MET A 449 8.37 13.91 -15.80
C MET A 449 7.59 15.09 -15.18
N PRO A 450 6.33 15.33 -15.60
CA PRO A 450 5.52 16.44 -15.13
C PRO A 450 4.93 16.17 -13.73
N LEU A 451 5.78 15.89 -12.73
CA LEU A 451 5.38 15.59 -11.36
C LEU A 451 5.40 16.82 -10.43
N GLY A 452 6.05 17.91 -10.85
CA GLY A 452 6.04 19.19 -10.14
C GLY A 452 4.72 19.94 -10.30
N ILE A 453 3.62 19.38 -9.80
CA ILE A 453 2.27 19.92 -10.01
C ILE A 453 2.14 21.35 -9.49
N GLY A 454 2.67 21.64 -8.30
CA GLY A 454 2.64 23.01 -7.75
C GLY A 454 3.29 24.04 -8.68
N TYR A 455 4.47 23.70 -9.21
CA TYR A 455 5.18 24.55 -10.18
C TYR A 455 4.37 24.75 -11.46
N LEU A 456 3.85 23.67 -12.04
CA LEU A 456 3.04 23.72 -13.26
C LEU A 456 1.77 24.57 -13.08
N VAL A 457 1.12 24.49 -11.91
CA VAL A 457 -0.05 25.31 -11.58
C VAL A 457 0.34 26.78 -11.46
N GLN A 458 1.44 27.11 -10.78
CA GLN A 458 1.91 28.50 -10.65
C GLN A 458 2.26 29.10 -12.03
N GLN A 459 2.92 28.34 -12.91
CA GLN A 459 3.20 28.79 -14.28
C GLN A 459 1.91 29.02 -15.07
N CYS A 460 0.94 28.10 -14.98
CA CYS A 460 -0.38 28.26 -15.61
C CYS A 460 -1.10 29.52 -15.09
N HIS A 461 -1.09 29.76 -13.77
CA HIS A 461 -1.71 30.93 -13.14
C HIS A 461 -1.09 32.23 -13.63
N ARG A 462 0.25 32.30 -13.72
CA ARG A 462 0.98 33.48 -14.23
C ARG A 462 0.58 33.79 -15.68
N GLN A 463 0.59 32.79 -16.55
CA GLN A 463 0.17 32.97 -17.95
C GLN A 463 -1.30 33.36 -18.06
N LEU A 464 -2.19 32.71 -17.31
CA LEU A 464 -3.62 33.00 -17.29
C LEU A 464 -3.92 34.42 -16.80
N THR A 465 -3.22 34.88 -15.76
CA THR A 465 -3.35 36.24 -15.22
C THR A 465 -2.95 37.28 -16.26
N ASN A 466 -1.81 37.08 -16.93
CA ASN A 466 -1.36 37.96 -18.02
C ASN A 466 -2.34 37.96 -19.21
N TYR A 467 -2.90 36.80 -19.54
CA TYR A 467 -3.90 36.66 -20.60
C TYR A 467 -5.20 37.42 -20.26
N LEU A 468 -5.70 37.28 -19.02
CA LEU A 468 -6.92 37.91 -18.54
C LEU A 468 -6.82 39.44 -18.47
N ALA A 469 -5.62 39.99 -18.28
CA ALA A 469 -5.40 41.43 -18.33
C ALA A 469 -5.77 42.03 -19.71
N GLN A 470 -5.66 41.24 -20.78
CA GLN A 470 -6.03 41.66 -22.14
C GLN A 470 -7.42 41.16 -22.56
N TYR A 471 -7.83 39.99 -22.08
CA TYR A 471 -9.04 39.30 -22.52
C TYR A 471 -9.91 38.80 -21.35
N PRO A 472 -10.47 39.71 -20.52
CA PRO A 472 -11.13 39.33 -19.27
C PRO A 472 -12.40 38.47 -19.46
N GLN A 473 -13.07 38.60 -20.61
CA GLN A 473 -14.32 37.89 -20.91
C GLN A 473 -14.11 36.58 -21.69
N HIS A 474 -12.85 36.21 -21.96
CA HIS A 474 -12.57 35.00 -22.73
C HIS A 474 -12.80 33.73 -21.92
N LYS A 475 -13.04 32.65 -22.66
CA LYS A 475 -13.20 31.29 -22.13
C LYS A 475 -11.87 30.54 -22.12
N VAL A 476 -11.81 29.47 -21.35
CA VAL A 476 -10.67 28.54 -21.30
C VAL A 476 -10.28 28.07 -22.70
N ALA A 477 -11.24 27.85 -23.61
CA ALA A 477 -10.97 27.52 -25.00
C ALA A 477 -10.03 28.52 -25.70
N ARG A 478 -10.27 29.83 -25.52
CA ARG A 478 -9.47 30.88 -26.17
C ARG A 478 -8.09 31.01 -25.53
N PHE A 479 -8.01 30.86 -24.20
CA PHE A 479 -6.73 30.80 -23.49
C PHE A 479 -5.86 29.65 -24.02
N LEU A 480 -6.42 28.43 -24.13
CA LEU A 480 -5.69 27.25 -24.57
C LEU A 480 -5.35 27.23 -26.07
N LEU A 481 -6.03 28.02 -26.91
CA LEU A 481 -5.58 28.24 -28.29
C LEU A 481 -4.30 29.08 -28.34
N CYS A 482 -4.13 30.01 -27.41
CA CYS A 482 -2.92 30.82 -27.29
C CYS A 482 -1.81 30.12 -26.49
N HIS A 483 -2.18 29.26 -25.53
CA HIS A 483 -1.28 28.55 -24.62
C HIS A 483 -1.56 27.03 -24.63
N PRO A 484 -1.33 26.33 -25.77
CA PRO A 484 -1.67 24.92 -25.90
C PRO A 484 -0.89 24.00 -24.94
N GLU A 485 0.30 24.43 -24.49
CA GLU A 485 1.11 23.71 -23.50
C GLU A 485 0.42 23.59 -22.13
N GLN A 486 -0.49 24.51 -21.80
CA GLN A 486 -1.24 24.50 -20.54
C GLN A 486 -2.41 23.50 -20.54
N ARG A 487 -2.71 22.86 -21.66
CA ARG A 487 -3.88 21.98 -21.79
C ARG A 487 -3.90 20.84 -20.76
N SER A 488 -2.76 20.22 -20.48
CA SER A 488 -2.67 19.09 -19.53
C SER A 488 -2.95 19.55 -18.09
N ILE A 489 -2.32 20.64 -17.66
CA ILE A 489 -2.47 21.16 -16.30
C ILE A 489 -3.86 21.78 -16.09
N VAL A 490 -4.43 22.47 -17.07
CA VAL A 490 -5.82 22.98 -17.00
C VAL A 490 -6.82 21.84 -16.85
N ARG A 491 -6.67 20.75 -17.62
CA ARG A 491 -7.51 19.54 -17.46
C ARG A 491 -7.38 18.94 -16.07
N ARG A 492 -6.18 18.92 -15.52
CA ARG A 492 -5.93 18.44 -14.16
C ARG A 492 -6.59 19.33 -13.12
N ILE A 493 -6.39 20.65 -13.18
CA ILE A 493 -7.01 21.64 -12.28
C ILE A 493 -8.54 21.50 -12.28
N GLN A 494 -9.16 21.46 -13.47
CA GLN A 494 -10.61 21.30 -13.59
C GLN A 494 -11.08 19.94 -13.05
N GLY A 495 -10.37 18.86 -13.36
CA GLY A 495 -10.70 17.52 -12.90
C GLY A 495 -10.46 17.27 -11.41
N MET A 496 -9.54 18.01 -10.77
CA MET A 496 -9.28 17.91 -9.33
C MET A 496 -10.13 18.87 -8.51
N ALA A 497 -10.62 19.96 -9.10
CA ALA A 497 -11.52 20.89 -8.43
C ALA A 497 -12.84 20.25 -7.95
N ILE A 498 -13.25 19.14 -8.58
CA ILE A 498 -14.46 18.39 -8.21
C ILE A 498 -14.25 17.39 -7.07
N THR A 499 -13.01 17.12 -6.67
CA THR A 499 -12.74 16.19 -5.55
C THR A 499 -12.71 16.92 -4.21
N HIS A 500 -12.96 16.20 -3.12
CA HIS A 500 -12.96 16.79 -1.78
C HIS A 500 -11.54 17.17 -1.31
N TYR A 501 -10.60 16.24 -1.44
CA TYR A 501 -9.24 16.41 -0.90
C TYR A 501 -8.26 17.05 -1.89
N GLY A 502 -8.57 17.08 -3.19
CA GLY A 502 -7.69 17.70 -4.18
C GLY A 502 -6.33 17.00 -4.28
N GLU A 503 -5.27 17.80 -4.41
CA GLU A 503 -3.90 17.34 -4.62
C GLU A 503 -3.15 17.04 -3.32
N ILE A 504 -2.10 16.22 -3.43
CA ILE A 504 -1.02 16.20 -2.44
C ILE A 504 -0.33 17.57 -2.47
N ARG A 505 -0.26 18.22 -1.30
CA ARG A 505 0.24 19.59 -1.15
C ARG A 505 1.72 19.56 -0.79
N ALA A 506 2.59 19.55 -1.80
CA ALA A 506 4.04 19.60 -1.60
C ALA A 506 4.79 20.10 -2.84
N ASN A 507 5.99 20.64 -2.62
CA ASN A 507 6.96 20.87 -3.67
C ASN A 507 7.76 19.58 -3.94
N LEU A 508 7.40 18.85 -5.00
CA LEU A 508 8.10 17.62 -5.37
C LEU A 508 9.40 17.84 -6.16
N LEU A 509 9.77 19.10 -6.40
CA LEU A 509 11.02 19.51 -7.05
C LEU A 509 12.03 20.07 -6.04
N ASP A 510 11.66 20.16 -4.77
CA ASP A 510 12.50 20.70 -3.72
C ASP A 510 13.76 19.85 -3.47
N ARG A 511 14.86 20.46 -3.05
CA ARG A 511 16.09 19.78 -2.62
C ARG A 511 15.82 18.79 -1.48
N ASP A 512 14.97 19.18 -0.54
CA ASP A 512 14.73 18.45 0.70
C ASP A 512 13.46 17.58 0.63
N VAL A 513 12.88 17.41 -0.57
CA VAL A 513 11.74 16.50 -0.74
C VAL A 513 12.09 15.10 -0.25
N LEU A 514 11.22 14.51 0.57
CA LEU A 514 11.32 13.14 1.04
C LEU A 514 10.27 12.26 0.34
N PRO A 515 10.59 11.65 -0.81
CA PRO A 515 9.72 10.68 -1.50
C PRO A 515 9.21 9.57 -0.60
N MET A 516 9.95 9.23 0.46
CA MET A 516 9.56 8.24 1.44
C MET A 516 8.17 8.52 2.05
N HIS A 517 7.75 9.77 2.19
CA HIS A 517 6.40 10.07 2.67
C HIS A 517 5.31 9.61 1.68
N LEU A 518 5.52 9.78 0.36
CA LEU A 518 4.62 9.23 -0.66
C LEU A 518 4.56 7.70 -0.59
N LEU A 519 5.73 7.06 -0.37
CA LEU A 519 5.81 5.61 -0.23
C LEU A 519 5.05 5.13 1.01
N ARG A 520 5.28 5.75 2.17
CA ARG A 520 4.59 5.42 3.42
C ARG A 520 3.07 5.61 3.30
N CYS A 521 2.62 6.70 2.67
CA CYS A 521 1.20 6.92 2.38
C CYS A 521 0.61 5.76 1.57
N LYS A 522 1.27 5.31 0.51
CA LYS A 522 0.75 4.17 -0.28
C LYS A 522 0.76 2.87 0.50
N LEU A 523 1.85 2.62 1.23
CA LEU A 523 2.06 1.39 1.98
C LEU A 523 1.11 1.26 3.17
N SER A 524 0.67 2.38 3.75
CA SER A 524 -0.38 2.36 4.79
C SER A 524 -1.71 1.84 4.21
N PHE A 525 -2.09 2.26 3.00
CA PHE A 525 -3.24 1.70 2.28
C PHE A 525 -3.04 0.25 1.83
N PHE A 526 -1.79 -0.21 1.61
CA PHE A 526 -1.57 -1.64 1.42
C PHE A 526 -1.83 -2.42 2.72
N GLY A 527 -1.49 -1.82 3.88
CA GLY A 527 -1.66 -2.40 5.20
C GLY A 527 -0.35 -2.72 5.90
N VAL A 528 0.74 -2.06 5.49
CA VAL A 528 2.05 -2.21 6.13
C VAL A 528 2.08 -1.43 7.44
N SER A 529 2.60 -2.04 8.51
CA SER A 529 2.80 -1.38 9.82
C SER A 529 4.26 -1.17 10.21
N LYS A 530 5.16 -2.07 9.82
CA LYS A 530 6.60 -1.97 10.12
C LYS A 530 7.36 -1.38 8.92
N PHE A 531 7.96 -0.21 9.12
CA PHE A 531 8.78 0.48 8.13
C PHE A 531 10.24 0.43 8.57
N ASP A 532 11.11 -0.09 7.72
CA ASP A 532 12.57 -0.14 7.92
C ASP A 532 13.25 0.57 6.74
N PRO A 533 13.35 1.91 6.78
CA PRO A 533 14.04 2.68 5.75
C PRO A 533 15.47 2.23 5.58
N ARG A 534 15.96 2.28 4.35
CA ARG A 534 17.36 1.96 4.03
C ARG A 534 18.08 3.10 3.32
N SER A 535 17.31 4.09 2.90
CA SER A 535 17.73 5.41 2.45
C SER A 535 16.48 6.30 2.36
N ARG A 536 16.66 7.59 2.04
CA ARG A 536 15.57 8.51 1.68
C ARG A 536 14.71 8.07 0.49
N LEU A 537 15.14 7.07 -0.29
CA LEU A 537 14.52 6.68 -1.57
C LEU A 537 13.78 5.33 -1.53
N TRP A 538 13.99 4.51 -0.50
CA TRP A 538 13.36 3.19 -0.41
C TRP A 538 13.28 2.62 1.01
N VAL A 539 12.28 1.76 1.22
CA VAL A 539 11.89 1.21 2.53
C VAL A 539 11.65 -0.30 2.46
N ARG A 540 12.12 -1.04 3.45
CA ARG A 540 11.77 -2.45 3.67
C ARG A 540 10.52 -2.55 4.53
N ASN A 541 9.70 -3.54 4.23
CA ASN A 541 8.47 -3.80 4.97
C ASN A 541 8.14 -5.29 5.00
N THR A 542 7.21 -5.65 5.88
CA THR A 542 6.63 -6.99 5.98
C THR A 542 5.12 -6.90 5.78
N MET A 543 4.60 -7.65 4.81
CA MET A 543 3.18 -7.75 4.45
C MET A 543 2.56 -9.00 5.09
N PHE A 544 1.25 -8.96 5.39
CA PHE A 544 0.48 -10.09 5.94
C PHE A 544 1.00 -10.71 7.25
N GLN A 545 1.88 -10.03 7.98
CA GLN A 545 2.28 -10.47 9.32
C GLN A 545 1.05 -10.45 10.23
N GLY A 546 0.78 -11.56 10.94
CA GLY A 546 -0.40 -11.73 11.79
C GLY A 546 -1.68 -12.13 11.07
N ALA A 547 -1.72 -12.10 9.72
CA ALA A 547 -2.92 -12.47 8.98
C ALA A 547 -3.29 -13.95 9.18
N PRO A 548 -4.58 -14.32 9.04
CA PRO A 548 -5.02 -15.71 9.02
C PRO A 548 -4.26 -16.57 8.00
N VAL A 549 -4.20 -17.87 8.23
CA VAL A 549 -3.65 -18.86 7.29
C VAL A 549 -4.77 -19.51 6.48
N LEU A 550 -4.44 -20.25 5.41
CA LEU A 550 -5.47 -20.88 4.57
C LEU A 550 -6.34 -21.87 5.36
N GLU A 551 -5.78 -22.52 6.37
CA GLU A 551 -6.51 -23.45 7.23
C GLU A 551 -7.58 -22.77 8.11
N ASP A 552 -7.51 -21.44 8.27
CA ASP A 552 -8.52 -20.67 9.01
C ASP A 552 -9.78 -20.41 8.17
N ILE A 553 -9.73 -20.61 6.84
CA ILE A 553 -10.87 -20.33 5.96
C ILE A 553 -12.04 -21.27 6.32
N GLY A 554 -13.21 -20.68 6.58
CA GLY A 554 -14.41 -21.41 7.01
C GLY A 554 -14.55 -21.54 8.53
N GLN A 555 -13.53 -21.17 9.31
CA GLN A 555 -13.62 -21.01 10.76
C GLN A 555 -14.15 -19.62 11.15
N PRO A 556 -14.61 -19.41 12.40
CA PRO A 556 -14.90 -18.09 12.91
C PRO A 556 -13.68 -17.16 12.72
N PHE A 557 -13.93 -16.01 12.12
CA PHE A 557 -12.89 -15.04 11.78
C PHE A 557 -13.20 -13.71 12.44
N ASP A 558 -12.23 -13.24 13.23
CA ASP A 558 -12.16 -11.86 13.67
C ASP A 558 -10.99 -11.19 12.94
N ASP A 559 -11.22 -9.98 12.42
CA ASP A 559 -10.20 -9.19 11.72
C ASP A 559 -9.26 -8.50 12.72
N ASP A 560 -8.70 -9.28 13.66
CA ASP A 560 -7.96 -8.82 14.84
C ASP A 560 -6.43 -8.97 14.67
N TRP A 561 -5.92 -8.67 13.47
CA TRP A 561 -4.49 -8.69 13.18
C TRP A 561 -3.92 -7.28 12.94
N PHE A 562 -4.57 -6.26 13.52
CA PHE A 562 -4.01 -4.92 13.65
C PHE A 562 -2.83 -4.94 14.62
N LEU A 563 -1.68 -4.42 14.19
CA LEU A 563 -0.44 -4.34 15.00
C LEU A 563 -0.09 -5.69 15.67
N PRO A 564 0.22 -6.72 14.88
CA PRO A 564 0.47 -8.07 15.39
C PRO A 564 1.66 -8.08 16.35
N LEU A 565 1.51 -8.80 17.46
CA LEU A 565 2.54 -8.99 18.48
C LEU A 565 3.28 -10.30 18.27
N ALA A 566 4.55 -10.35 18.69
CA ALA A 566 5.33 -11.57 18.70
C ALA A 566 4.63 -12.63 19.58
N PRO A 567 4.55 -13.89 19.12
CA PRO A 567 3.94 -14.95 19.90
C PRO A 567 4.78 -15.25 21.15
N THR A 568 4.12 -15.50 22.28
CA THR A 568 4.80 -15.94 23.50
C THR A 568 5.05 -17.44 23.44
N GLN A 569 6.31 -17.86 23.50
CA GLN A 569 6.63 -19.26 23.78
C GLN A 569 6.37 -19.50 25.27
N GLU A 570 5.32 -20.27 25.60
CA GLU A 570 5.25 -20.87 26.93
C GLU A 570 6.46 -21.80 27.06
N LYS A 571 7.43 -21.39 27.89
CA LYS A 571 8.46 -22.33 28.33
C LYS A 571 7.73 -23.36 29.16
N ASN A 572 7.54 -24.57 28.63
CA ASN A 572 7.13 -25.71 29.45
C ASN A 572 8.07 -25.72 30.68
N PRO A 573 7.54 -25.67 31.91
CA PRO A 573 8.38 -25.82 33.08
C PRO A 573 9.07 -27.18 32.96
N CYS A 574 10.42 -27.15 32.96
CA CYS A 574 11.27 -28.34 32.94
C CYS A 574 10.93 -29.32 34.06
#